data_AF-A0AAV8YCK7-F1
#
_entry.id   AF-A0AAV8YCK7-F1
#
_cell.length_a   1.000
_cell.length_b   1.000
_cell.length_c   1.000
_cell.angle_alpha   90.00
_cell.angle_beta   90.00
_cell.angle_gamma   90.00
#
_symmetry.space_group_name_H-M   'P 1'
#
loop_
_entity.id
_entity.type
_entity.pdbx_description
1 polymer ?
#
loop_
_entity_poly.entity_id
_entity_poly.type
_entity_poly.pdbx_seq_one_letter_code
_entity_poly.pdbx_strand_id
1 'polypeptide(L)'
;MKTDQRDASYPLQPCLMTPVLNAEENVPVSSYTQAHIRTRNVIERFNGIFKARFRSLLKYRVLHYYPAKATKISYACAALNNFCIERNIDLPDFEVKYAGIALPEPIENIQEEALLPQAYRIRRQLIRHFGVNN
;
A
#
# COMPACT_ATOMS: atom_id res chain seq x y z
N MET A 1 -3.69 -16.41 9.36
CA MET A 1 -3.76 -14.96 9.04
C MET A 1 -2.32 -14.46 8.98
N LYS A 2 -1.80 -14.06 7.81
CA LYS A 2 -0.42 -13.52 7.73
C LYS A 2 -0.39 -12.20 8.50
N THR A 3 0.42 -12.13 9.54
CA THR A 3 0.57 -10.96 10.40
C THR A 3 1.06 -9.76 9.58
N ASP A 4 0.56 -8.57 9.92
CA ASP A 4 0.85 -7.30 9.22
C ASP A 4 2.26 -6.75 9.48
N GLN A 5 3.19 -7.67 9.71
CA GLN A 5 4.54 -7.40 10.17
C GLN A 5 5.39 -6.68 9.11
N ARG A 6 5.00 -6.80 7.83
CA ARG A 6 5.65 -6.11 6.71
C ARG A 6 5.21 -4.65 6.57
N ASP A 7 3.99 -4.27 6.91
CA ASP A 7 3.60 -2.85 6.84
C ASP A 7 3.98 -2.11 8.13
N ALA A 8 4.11 -2.82 9.25
CA ALA A 8 4.64 -2.27 10.50
C ALA A 8 6.11 -1.82 10.42
N SER A 9 6.88 -2.33 9.46
CA SER A 9 8.29 -1.94 9.27
C SER A 9 8.47 -0.61 8.53
N TYR A 10 7.41 -0.04 7.97
CA TYR A 10 7.49 1.31 7.41
C TYR A 10 7.54 2.37 8.52
N PRO A 11 8.21 3.52 8.28
CA PRO A 11 8.14 4.64 9.20
C PRO A 11 6.71 5.18 9.26
N LEU A 12 6.23 5.49 10.47
CA LEU A 12 4.94 6.12 10.66
C LEU A 12 5.02 7.58 10.21
N GLN A 13 4.22 7.97 9.22
CA GLN A 13 4.18 9.33 8.68
C GLN A 13 2.75 9.84 8.54
N PRO A 14 2.51 11.17 8.49
CA PRO A 14 1.15 11.71 8.32
C PRO A 14 0.40 11.16 7.10
N CYS A 15 1.14 10.79 6.04
CA CYS A 15 0.63 10.17 4.82
C CYS A 15 0.84 8.65 4.73
N LEU A 16 1.48 8.03 5.73
CA LEU A 16 1.76 6.59 5.77
C LEU A 16 1.45 6.04 7.17
N MET A 17 0.20 5.60 7.36
CA MET A 17 -0.23 4.95 8.60
C MET A 17 0.23 3.49 8.62
N THR A 18 0.68 3.04 9.78
CA THR A 18 1.11 1.65 9.99
C THR A 18 0.21 0.94 11.01
N PRO A 19 0.02 -0.38 10.87
CA PRO A 19 -0.67 -1.18 11.87
C PRO A 19 0.04 -1.12 13.23
N VAL A 20 -0.70 -1.36 14.31
CA VAL A 20 -0.11 -1.57 15.63
C VAL A 20 0.13 -3.06 15.82
N LEU A 21 1.40 -3.44 15.99
CA LEU A 21 1.81 -4.82 16.27
C LEU A 21 1.27 -5.27 17.63
N ASN A 22 0.87 -6.54 17.72
CA ASN A 22 0.39 -7.16 18.95
C ASN A 22 -0.75 -6.35 19.61
N ALA A 23 -1.63 -5.76 18.78
CA ALA A 23 -2.81 -5.09 19.29
C ALA A 23 -3.66 -6.08 20.12
N GLU A 24 -3.95 -5.72 21.36
CA GLU A 24 -4.84 -6.49 22.23
C GLU A 24 -6.20 -6.70 21.53
N GLU A 25 -6.80 -7.86 21.72
CA GLU A 25 -8.10 -8.16 21.11
C GLU A 25 -9.22 -7.33 21.74
N ASN A 26 -10.28 -7.06 20.96
CA ASN A 26 -11.51 -6.40 21.41
C ASN A 26 -11.36 -4.95 21.93
N VAL A 27 -10.23 -4.30 21.65
CA VAL A 27 -10.04 -2.86 21.90
C VAL A 27 -10.01 -2.07 20.58
N PRO A 28 -10.26 -0.74 20.58
CA PRO A 28 -10.29 0.06 19.35
C PRO A 28 -9.06 -0.06 18.45
N VAL A 29 -7.89 -0.30 19.05
CA VAL A 29 -6.64 -0.51 18.30
C VAL A 29 -6.66 -1.81 17.48
N SER A 30 -7.36 -2.86 17.93
CA SER A 30 -7.56 -4.09 17.14
C SER A 30 -8.38 -3.84 15.89
N SER A 31 -9.48 -3.07 16.00
CA SER A 31 -10.32 -2.70 14.86
C SER A 31 -9.56 -1.86 13.84
N TYR A 32 -8.74 -0.92 14.32
CA TYR A 32 -7.80 -0.15 13.47
C TYR A 32 -6.82 -1.06 12.72
N THR A 33 -6.14 -1.98 13.42
CA THR A 33 -5.18 -2.91 12.79
C THR A 33 -5.89 -3.86 11.82
N GLN A 34 -7.10 -4.32 12.13
CA GLN A 34 -7.88 -5.15 11.23
C GLN A 34 -8.33 -4.39 9.97
N ALA A 35 -8.65 -3.10 10.09
CA ALA A 35 -8.92 -2.26 8.93
C ALA A 35 -7.68 -2.10 8.03
N HIS A 36 -6.48 -2.00 8.61
CA HIS A 36 -5.22 -2.03 7.87
C HIS A 36 -5.05 -3.33 7.08
N ILE A 37 -5.21 -4.48 7.72
CA ILE A 37 -5.10 -5.80 7.08
C ILE A 37 -6.10 -5.93 5.91
N ARG A 38 -7.34 -5.49 6.10
CA ARG A 38 -8.37 -5.50 5.05
C ARG A 38 -7.97 -4.61 3.88
N THR A 39 -7.51 -3.39 4.16
CA THR A 39 -7.03 -2.45 3.13
C THR A 39 -5.86 -3.03 2.35
N ARG A 40 -4.87 -3.60 3.06
CA ARG A 40 -3.71 -4.27 2.46
C ARG A 40 -4.12 -5.37 1.49
N ASN A 41 -5.06 -6.23 1.88
CA ASN A 41 -5.52 -7.33 1.02
C ASN A 41 -6.12 -6.81 -0.30
N VAL A 42 -6.86 -5.70 -0.26
CA VAL A 42 -7.39 -5.06 -1.47
C VAL A 42 -6.26 -4.49 -2.33
N ILE A 43 -5.31 -3.78 -1.72
CA ILE A 43 -4.17 -3.18 -2.42
C ILE A 43 -3.24 -4.24 -3.02
N GLU A 44 -2.97 -5.36 -2.33
CA GLU A 44 -2.14 -6.45 -2.86
C GLU A 44 -2.80 -7.12 -4.07
N ARG A 45 -4.11 -7.36 -4.03
CA ARG A 45 -4.88 -7.88 -5.18
C ARG A 45 -4.89 -6.90 -6.34
N PHE A 46 -5.17 -5.62 -6.07
CA PHE A 46 -5.11 -4.55 -7.07
C PHE A 46 -3.73 -4.50 -7.71
N ASN A 47 -2.65 -4.46 -6.92
CA ASN A 47 -1.29 -4.43 -7.43
C ASN A 47 -0.96 -5.65 -8.30
N GLY A 48 -1.47 -6.84 -7.96
CA GLY A 48 -1.33 -8.03 -8.79
C GLY A 48 -1.98 -7.84 -10.18
N ILE A 49 -3.24 -7.41 -10.20
CA ILE A 49 -4.00 -7.13 -11.43
C ILE A 49 -3.33 -6.01 -12.25
N PHE A 50 -2.95 -4.93 -11.58
CA PHE A 50 -2.39 -3.73 -12.19
C PHE A 50 -1.04 -4.00 -12.85
N LYS A 51 -0.18 -4.79 -12.20
CA LYS A 51 1.09 -5.25 -12.77
C LYS A 51 0.91 -6.28 -13.89
N ALA A 52 -0.09 -7.15 -13.81
CA ALA A 52 -0.40 -8.11 -14.86
C ALA A 52 -0.85 -7.41 -16.15
N ARG A 53 -1.71 -6.40 -16.03
CA ARG A 53 -2.21 -5.60 -17.16
C ARG A 53 -1.13 -4.69 -17.74
N PHE A 54 -0.39 -3.96 -16.90
CA PHE A 54 0.62 -3.00 -17.34
C PHE A 54 2.03 -3.47 -16.98
N ARG A 55 2.69 -4.12 -17.95
CA ARG A 55 4.06 -4.64 -17.78
C ARG A 55 5.11 -3.57 -17.46
N SER A 56 4.85 -2.31 -17.79
CA SER A 56 5.68 -1.17 -17.38
C SER A 56 5.79 -1.02 -15.86
N LEU A 57 4.90 -1.66 -15.10
CA LEU A 57 4.87 -1.64 -13.62
C LEU A 57 5.46 -2.91 -13.00
N LEU A 58 5.84 -3.92 -13.80
CA LEU A 58 6.45 -5.15 -13.29
C LEU A 58 7.88 -4.88 -12.80
N LYS A 59 8.26 -5.56 -11.73
CA LYS A 59 9.58 -5.38 -11.08
C LYS A 59 10.77 -5.73 -11.99
N TYR A 60 10.61 -6.62 -12.98
CA TYR A 60 11.65 -6.90 -13.99
C TYR A 60 11.79 -5.79 -15.05
N ARG A 61 10.84 -4.85 -15.06
CA ARG A 61 10.74 -3.69 -15.95
C ARG A 61 10.45 -2.45 -15.10
N VAL A 62 11.18 -2.30 -13.99
CA VAL A 62 11.06 -1.13 -13.09
C VAL A 62 11.00 0.13 -13.94
N LEU A 63 10.13 1.07 -13.56
CA LEU A 63 10.13 2.39 -14.16
C LEU A 63 11.47 3.07 -13.86
N HIS A 64 12.42 2.98 -14.79
CA HIS A 64 13.72 3.68 -14.75
C HIS A 64 13.54 5.18 -15.05
N TYR A 65 12.66 5.81 -14.28
CA TYR A 65 12.29 7.20 -14.40
C TYR A 65 12.31 7.83 -13.01
N TYR A 66 12.63 9.12 -12.94
CA TYR A 66 12.45 9.89 -11.72
C TYR A 66 11.02 9.78 -11.19
N PRO A 67 10.81 9.86 -9.85
CA PRO A 67 9.50 9.70 -9.22
C PRO A 67 8.40 10.50 -9.93
N ALA A 68 8.66 11.77 -10.26
CA ALA A 68 7.69 12.62 -10.96
C ALA A 68 7.20 12.05 -12.31
N LYS A 69 8.07 11.41 -13.09
CA LYS A 69 7.69 10.78 -14.36
C LYS A 69 7.10 9.38 -14.14
N ALA A 70 7.62 8.62 -13.19
CA ALA A 70 7.03 7.34 -12.79
C ALA A 70 5.57 7.50 -12.35
N THR A 71 5.28 8.52 -11.52
CA THR A 71 3.91 8.87 -11.08
C THR A 71 2.99 9.16 -12.26
N LYS A 72 3.44 9.93 -13.26
CA LYS A 72 2.64 10.21 -14.47
C LYS A 72 2.29 8.93 -15.24
N ILE A 73 3.25 8.01 -15.36
CA ILE A 73 3.03 6.71 -16.01
C ILE A 73 2.02 5.88 -15.20
N SER A 74 2.20 5.78 -13.89
CA SER A 74 1.26 5.08 -13.00
C SER A 74 -0.15 5.66 -13.08
N TYR A 75 -0.29 6.98 -13.15
CA TYR A 75 -1.58 7.65 -13.30
C TYR A 75 -2.24 7.32 -14.66
N ALA A 76 -1.49 7.36 -15.75
CA ALA A 76 -1.98 6.97 -17.07
C ALA A 76 -2.46 5.50 -17.07
N CYS A 77 -1.69 4.59 -16.46
CA CYS A 77 -2.11 3.20 -16.29
C CYS A 77 -3.41 3.08 -15.47
N ALA A 78 -3.60 3.89 -14.43
CA ALA A 78 -4.82 3.88 -13.63
C ALA A 78 -6.04 4.34 -14.44
N ALA A 79 -5.91 5.42 -15.21
CA ALA A 79 -6.95 5.89 -16.12
C ALA A 79 -7.32 4.83 -17.17
N LEU A 80 -6.32 4.18 -17.78
CA LEU A 80 -6.53 3.10 -18.73
C LEU A 80 -7.16 1.86 -18.09
N ASN A 81 -6.82 1.54 -16.84
CA ASN A 81 -7.44 0.44 -16.10
C ASN A 81 -8.94 0.67 -15.93
N ASN A 82 -9.35 1.90 -15.55
CA ASN A 82 -10.76 2.25 -15.42
C ASN A 82 -11.48 2.12 -16.76
N PHE A 83 -10.86 2.58 -17.85
CA PHE A 83 -11.39 2.39 -19.20
C PHE A 83 -11.56 0.92 -19.56
N CYS A 84 -10.58 0.06 -19.24
CA CYS A 84 -10.69 -1.39 -19.46
C CYS A 84 -11.84 -2.01 -18.65
N ILE A 85 -12.03 -1.61 -17.39
CA ILE A 85 -13.14 -2.07 -16.56
C ILE A 85 -14.47 -1.65 -17.17
N GLU A 86 -14.62 -0.38 -17.54
CA GLU A 86 -15.84 0.16 -18.14
C GLU A 86 -16.22 -0.55 -19.45
N ARG A 87 -15.21 -0.93 -20.24
CA ARG A 87 -15.38 -1.62 -21.53
C ARG A 87 -15.41 -3.14 -21.42
N ASN A 88 -15.40 -3.71 -20.21
CA ASN A 88 -15.30 -5.15 -19.97
C ASN A 88 -14.14 -5.81 -20.75
N ILE A 89 -13.00 -5.12 -20.82
CA ILE A 89 -11.79 -5.65 -21.45
C ILE A 89 -11.12 -6.59 -20.44
N ASP A 90 -11.08 -7.87 -20.80
CA ASP A 90 -10.47 -8.91 -19.98
C ASP A 90 -9.02 -8.60 -19.60
N LEU A 91 -8.58 -9.21 -18.51
CA LEU A 91 -7.17 -9.22 -18.18
C LEU A 91 -6.44 -10.09 -19.20
N PRO A 92 -5.26 -9.66 -19.71
CA PRO A 92 -4.48 -10.51 -20.58
C PRO A 92 -4.07 -11.79 -19.83
N ASP A 93 -4.22 -12.95 -20.46
CA ASP A 93 -3.81 -14.25 -19.92
C ASP A 93 -2.31 -14.28 -19.63
N PHE A 94 -1.91 -14.03 -18.38
CA PHE A 94 -0.51 -14.08 -17.97
C PHE A 94 -0.34 -14.62 -16.54
N GLU A 95 0.43 -15.69 -16.42
CA GLU A 95 0.99 -16.15 -15.15
C GLU A 95 2.07 -15.17 -14.66
N VAL A 96 1.79 -14.45 -13.58
CA VAL A 96 2.81 -13.64 -12.89
C VAL A 96 3.67 -14.57 -12.04
N LYS A 97 4.77 -15.10 -12.59
CA LYS A 97 5.81 -15.76 -11.79
C LYS A 97 6.57 -14.71 -10.99
N TYR A 98 6.24 -14.58 -9.70
CA TYR A 98 7.02 -13.81 -8.75
C TYR A 98 8.30 -14.60 -8.41
N ALA A 99 9.39 -14.46 -9.17
CA ALA A 99 10.68 -14.90 -8.65
C ALA A 99 11.09 -13.92 -7.54
N GLY A 100 11.60 -14.45 -6.43
CA GLY A 100 11.94 -13.69 -5.23
C GLY A 100 13.06 -12.68 -5.46
N ILE A 101 12.71 -11.47 -5.92
CA ILE A 101 13.65 -10.36 -6.06
C ILE A 101 13.62 -9.53 -4.78
N ALA A 102 14.79 -9.22 -4.22
CA ALA A 102 15.00 -8.35 -3.05
C ALA A 102 14.34 -6.98 -3.24
N LEU A 103 13.71 -6.44 -2.18
CA LEU A 103 13.16 -5.08 -2.18
C LEU A 103 14.30 -4.08 -2.46
N PRO A 104 14.05 -2.99 -3.20
CA PRO A 104 15.04 -1.92 -3.30
C PRO A 104 15.39 -1.43 -1.89
N GLU A 105 16.67 -1.14 -1.68
CA GLU A 105 17.19 -0.53 -0.45
C GLU A 105 16.33 0.70 -0.08
N PRO A 106 16.01 0.90 1.21
CA PRO A 106 15.28 2.08 1.66
C PRO A 106 15.96 3.34 1.16
N ILE A 107 15.19 4.26 0.56
CA ILE A 107 15.71 5.60 0.28
C ILE A 107 15.76 6.32 1.63
N GLU A 108 16.95 6.55 2.18
CA GLU A 108 17.12 7.36 3.39
C GLU A 108 16.57 8.77 3.12
N ASN A 109 15.40 9.08 3.68
CA ASN A 109 14.82 10.40 3.61
C ASN A 109 15.07 11.15 4.91
N ILE A 110 15.99 12.12 4.86
CA ILE A 110 16.59 12.82 6.01
C ILE A 110 15.59 13.77 6.71
N GLN A 111 14.34 13.89 6.23
CA GLN A 111 13.30 14.79 6.78
C GLN A 111 12.25 14.09 7.69
N GLU A 112 12.37 12.79 7.95
CA GLU A 112 11.27 11.99 8.53
C GLU A 112 10.99 12.22 10.03
N GLU A 113 11.97 12.65 10.85
CA GLU A 113 11.77 12.79 12.30
C GLU A 113 10.83 13.95 12.69
N ALA A 114 10.83 15.06 11.94
CA ALA A 114 10.07 16.26 12.30
C ALA A 114 8.55 16.05 12.23
N LEU A 115 8.08 15.14 11.37
CA LEU A 115 6.66 14.87 11.14
C LEU A 115 6.09 13.76 12.05
N LEU A 116 6.96 13.07 12.77
CA LEU A 116 6.59 11.94 13.61
C LEU A 116 5.53 12.30 14.68
N PRO A 117 5.60 13.46 15.38
CA PRO A 117 4.56 13.85 16.35
C PRO A 117 3.18 14.01 15.70
N GLN A 118 3.13 14.56 14.48
CA GLN A 118 1.88 14.71 13.72
C GLN A 118 1.33 13.34 13.31
N ALA A 119 2.19 12.43 12.86
CA ALA A 119 1.80 11.08 12.48
C ALA A 119 1.16 10.32 13.66
N TYR A 120 1.76 10.41 14.86
CA TYR A 120 1.20 9.85 16.09
C TYR A 120 -0.15 10.46 16.48
N ARG A 121 -0.35 11.76 16.23
CA ARG A 121 -1.65 12.42 16.48
C ARG A 121 -2.73 11.85 15.56
N ILE A 122 -2.44 11.75 14.27
CA ILE A 122 -3.38 11.21 13.27
C ILE A 122 -3.73 9.76 13.60
N ARG A 123 -2.73 8.91 13.87
CA ARG A 123 -2.98 7.50 14.23
C ARG A 123 -3.85 7.36 15.46
N ARG A 124 -3.62 8.17 16.51
CA ARG A 124 -4.47 8.18 17.72
C ARG A 124 -5.90 8.62 17.42
N GLN A 125 -6.10 9.61 16.55
CA GLN A 125 -7.44 10.03 16.13
C GLN A 125 -8.17 8.91 15.37
N LEU A 126 -7.48 8.23 14.45
CA LEU A 126 -8.03 7.08 13.73
C LEU A 126 -8.41 5.94 14.68
N ILE A 127 -7.52 5.55 15.59
CA ILE A 127 -7.80 4.51 16.60
C ILE A 127 -9.04 4.86 17.43
N ARG A 128 -9.17 6.11 17.87
CA ARG A 128 -10.36 6.58 18.59
C ARG A 128 -11.62 6.48 17.74
N HIS A 129 -11.55 6.87 16.47
CA HIS A 129 -12.69 6.77 15.55
C HIS A 129 -13.20 5.33 15.39
N PHE A 130 -12.30 4.35 15.32
CA PHE A 130 -12.66 2.92 15.31
C PHE A 130 -13.26 2.42 16.64
N GLY A 131 -13.09 3.15 17.74
CA GLY A 131 -13.67 2.82 19.05
C GLY A 131 -15.04 3.41 19.34
N VAL A 132 -15.50 4.39 18.54
CA VAL A 132 -16.79 5.07 18.73
C VAL A 132 -17.89 4.49 17.82
N ASN A 133 -17.52 3.78 16.76
CA ASN A 133 -18.44 3.28 15.73
C ASN A 133 -18.68 1.75 15.78
N ASN A 134 -18.52 1.11 16.95
CA ASN A 134 -18.90 -0.30 17.19
C ASN A 134 -19.96 -0.38 18.28
#